data_AF-A0A813EKX7-F1
#
_entry.id   AF-A0A813EKX7-F1
#
_cell.length_a   1.000
_cell.length_b   1.000
_cell.length_c   1.000
_cell.angle_alpha   90.00
_cell.angle_beta   90.00
_cell.angle_gamma   90.00
#
_symmetry.space_group_name_H-M   'P 1'
#
loop_
_entity.id
_entity.type
_entity.pdbx_description
1 polymer ?
#
loop_
_entity_poly.entity_id
_entity_poly.type
_entity_poly.pdbx_seq_one_letter_code
_entity_poly.pdbx_strand_id
1 'polypeptide(L)'
;EPLHLHITVNTMDGIGMNLLAAGNSSTSPSAGSLQDNLPFLAAALLIWYVESSLRARNEAGRADSGPVPSVSCVPLVRRYAPETLGLLACLGLAAVLRAQGDRPPADPADRAAWEEIQRQWPILSTADSLFALQAMLRLVLVLSAVLRPSGSRGTVDASPMTGSTALFYLLAGIIRVTLLIVSPDHGLEGPLSGPVYLAFEVASLLPLMKLALGSSSSKDIPWRPAAVAVKVLCWAAAVAAAAVVSSQHQILLAGDRLLDGAFTMVNLLELVAAAACLFSTVLAGGGGAKGSFSSFAHIVLPIQQVLPMYFYLTAFDASLDDA
;
A
#
# COMPACT_ATOMS: atom_id res chain seq x y z
N GLU A 1 -18.87 -46.74 -8.07
CA GLU A 1 -19.40 -45.36 -8.01
C GLU A 1 -18.46 -44.48 -7.19
N PRO A 2 -17.85 -43.46 -7.82
CA PRO A 2 -17.49 -42.24 -7.14
C PRO A 2 -18.21 -41.04 -7.79
N LEU A 3 -18.80 -40.19 -6.96
CA LEU A 3 -19.46 -38.95 -7.33
C LEU A 3 -18.44 -37.95 -7.89
N HIS A 4 -18.41 -37.82 -9.21
CA HIS A 4 -17.79 -36.68 -9.89
C HIS A 4 -18.71 -35.46 -9.72
N LEU A 5 -18.35 -34.57 -8.80
CA LEU A 5 -18.98 -33.27 -8.67
C LEU A 5 -18.47 -32.38 -9.83
N HIS A 6 -19.21 -32.38 -10.93
CA HIS A 6 -18.97 -31.53 -12.08
C HIS A 6 -19.50 -30.12 -11.75
N ILE A 7 -18.64 -29.24 -11.24
CA ILE A 7 -18.93 -27.80 -11.18
C ILE A 7 -18.71 -27.28 -12.60
N THR A 8 -19.77 -27.29 -13.40
CA THR A 8 -19.84 -26.55 -14.66
C THR A 8 -19.90 -25.06 -14.31
N VAL A 9 -18.75 -24.38 -14.43
CA VAL A 9 -18.68 -22.93 -14.55
C VAL A 9 -19.35 -22.59 -15.88
N ASN A 10 -20.61 -22.18 -15.80
CA ASN A 10 -21.39 -21.81 -16.96
C ASN A 10 -20.88 -20.44 -17.44
N THR A 11 -20.49 -20.42 -18.71
CA THR A 11 -19.93 -19.33 -19.49
C THR A 11 -20.76 -18.05 -19.44
N MET A 12 -20.22 -16.98 -18.84
CA MET A 12 -20.66 -15.58 -19.04
C MET A 12 -20.10 -15.03 -20.36
N ASP A 13 -20.42 -15.67 -21.49
CA ASP A 13 -19.94 -15.24 -22.83
C ASP A 13 -20.81 -14.14 -23.47
N GLY A 14 -21.77 -13.55 -22.74
CA GLY A 14 -22.80 -12.69 -23.32
C GLY A 14 -22.53 -11.17 -23.32
N ILE A 15 -21.72 -10.64 -22.40
CA ILE A 15 -21.63 -9.19 -22.16
C ILE A 15 -20.20 -8.63 -22.38
N GLY A 16 -19.18 -9.48 -22.39
CA GLY A 16 -17.77 -9.07 -22.52
C GLY A 16 -17.27 -8.68 -23.92
N MET A 17 -18.05 -8.93 -24.98
CA MET A 17 -17.56 -8.77 -26.36
C MET A 17 -17.73 -7.36 -26.96
N ASN A 18 -18.51 -6.47 -26.32
CA ASN A 18 -18.65 -5.08 -26.81
C ASN A 18 -17.69 -4.08 -26.14
N LEU A 19 -17.04 -4.43 -25.03
CA LEU A 19 -16.02 -3.56 -24.41
C LEU A 19 -14.62 -3.73 -25.03
N LEU A 20 -14.35 -4.88 -25.67
CA LEU A 20 -13.05 -5.16 -26.30
C LEU A 20 -12.88 -4.57 -27.70
N ALA A 21 -13.94 -3.98 -28.29
CA ALA A 21 -13.87 -3.36 -29.61
C ALA A 21 -13.48 -1.87 -29.60
N ALA A 22 -13.42 -1.22 -28.43
CA ALA A 22 -13.04 0.19 -28.29
C ALA A 22 -11.52 0.42 -28.13
N GLY A 23 -10.72 -0.64 -27.95
CA GLY A 23 -9.30 -0.53 -27.59
C GLY A 23 -8.28 -0.22 -28.70
N ASN A 24 -8.71 0.21 -29.90
CA ASN A 24 -7.79 0.41 -31.04
C ASN A 24 -7.64 1.86 -31.53
N SER A 25 -8.03 2.86 -30.73
CA SER A 25 -7.52 4.22 -30.94
C SER A 25 -6.19 4.38 -30.23
N SER A 26 -5.11 4.28 -31.01
CA SER A 26 -3.76 4.67 -30.62
C SER A 26 -3.66 6.19 -30.41
N THR A 27 -4.36 6.70 -29.41
CA THR A 27 -4.01 7.98 -28.79
C THR A 27 -2.69 7.73 -28.06
N SER A 28 -1.59 8.25 -28.63
CA SER A 28 -0.33 8.32 -27.92
C SER A 28 -0.62 8.85 -26.52
N PRO A 29 -0.28 8.11 -25.45
CA PRO A 29 -0.44 8.62 -24.11
C PRO A 29 0.43 9.86 -24.06
N SER A 30 -0.21 11.04 -24.04
CA SER A 30 0.42 12.23 -23.51
C SER A 30 0.56 11.96 -22.02
N ALA A 31 1.52 11.09 -21.70
CA ALA A 31 1.99 10.83 -20.36
C ALA A 31 2.17 12.21 -19.77
N GLY A 32 1.30 12.58 -18.82
CA GLY A 32 1.54 13.74 -17.97
C GLY A 32 2.97 13.58 -17.52
N SER A 33 3.82 14.48 -18.01
CA SER A 33 5.25 14.26 -18.03
C SER A 33 5.64 13.94 -16.59
N LEU A 34 6.49 12.93 -16.37
CA LEU A 34 7.00 12.62 -15.03
C LEU A 34 7.54 13.89 -14.31
N GLN A 35 7.88 14.91 -15.12
CA GLN A 35 8.22 16.28 -14.79
C GLN A 35 7.12 17.09 -14.07
N ASP A 36 5.83 16.86 -14.36
CA ASP A 36 4.68 17.55 -13.75
C ASP A 36 4.40 17.07 -12.32
N ASN A 37 4.75 15.81 -12.02
CA ASN A 37 4.59 15.20 -10.70
C ASN A 37 5.87 15.25 -9.84
N LEU A 38 7.01 15.55 -10.47
CA LEU A 38 8.30 15.78 -9.82
C LEU A 38 8.28 16.82 -8.69
N PRO A 39 7.59 17.98 -8.78
CA PRO A 39 7.57 18.96 -7.70
C PRO A 39 6.88 18.43 -6.43
N PHE A 40 5.85 17.59 -6.55
CA PHE A 40 5.16 17.01 -5.40
C PHE A 40 6.01 15.96 -4.70
N LEU A 41 6.69 15.10 -5.48
CA LEU A 41 7.66 14.14 -4.95
C LEU A 41 8.84 14.86 -4.27
N ALA A 42 9.38 15.91 -4.91
CA ALA A 42 10.44 16.73 -4.37
C ALA A 42 10.01 17.44 -3.08
N ALA A 43 8.78 17.97 -3.02
CA ALA A 43 8.23 18.58 -1.81
C ALA A 43 8.09 17.55 -0.68
N ALA A 44 7.59 16.35 -0.95
CA ALA A 44 7.50 15.27 0.04
C ALA A 44 8.88 14.86 0.58
N LEU A 45 9.87 14.72 -0.30
CA LEU A 45 11.26 14.42 0.06
C LEU A 45 11.94 15.58 0.81
N LEU A 46 11.63 16.83 0.46
CA LEU A 46 12.15 18.01 1.14
C LEU A 46 11.57 18.14 2.55
N ILE A 47 10.27 17.96 2.71
CA ILE A 47 9.61 17.94 4.02
C ILE A 47 10.22 16.82 4.88
N TRP A 48 10.41 15.63 4.32
CA TRP A 48 11.12 14.52 4.95
C TRP A 48 12.54 14.90 5.42
N TYR A 49 13.32 15.54 4.55
CA TYR A 49 14.69 15.95 4.84
C TYR A 49 14.76 17.04 5.93
N VAL A 50 13.88 18.04 5.87
CA VAL A 50 13.84 19.14 6.84
C VAL A 50 13.42 18.62 8.21
N GLU A 51 12.40 17.76 8.28
CA GLU A 51 11.92 17.27 9.57
C GLU A 51 12.90 16.30 10.22
N SER A 52 13.55 15.42 9.44
CA SER A 52 14.62 14.55 9.94
C SER A 52 15.80 15.36 10.50
N SER A 53 16.17 16.46 9.83
CA SER A 53 17.22 17.37 10.29
C SER A 53 16.85 18.12 11.58
N LEU A 54 15.59 18.55 11.72
CA LEU A 54 15.10 19.21 12.94
C LEU A 54 15.02 18.25 14.14
N ARG A 55 14.70 16.98 13.92
CA ARG A 55 14.68 15.94 14.96
C ARG A 55 16.08 15.65 15.50
N ALA A 56 17.06 15.48 14.61
CA ALA A 56 18.46 15.29 15.01
C ALA A 56 18.98 16.44 15.90
N ARG A 57 18.54 17.68 15.64
CA ARG A 57 18.88 18.85 16.45
C ARG A 57 18.17 18.89 17.80
N ASN A 58 16.88 18.55 17.85
CA ASN A 58 16.10 18.57 19.09
C ASN A 58 16.47 17.44 20.05
N GLU A 59 16.92 16.29 19.55
CA GLU A 59 17.39 15.18 20.38
C GLU A 59 18.76 15.47 21.00
N ALA A 60 19.63 16.18 20.29
CA ALA A 60 20.90 16.66 20.84
C ALA A 60 20.74 17.67 21.98
N GLY A 61 19.62 18.43 22.00
CA GLY A 61 19.37 19.47 22.99
C GLY A 61 18.61 19.04 24.26
N ARG A 62 18.09 17.80 24.32
CA ARG A 62 17.17 17.36 25.38
C ARG A 62 17.79 16.47 26.47
N ALA A 63 19.10 16.28 26.41
CA ALA A 63 19.85 15.49 27.39
C ALA A 63 20.02 16.20 28.76
N ASP A 64 19.55 17.45 28.90
CA ASP A 64 19.75 18.24 30.11
C ASP A 64 18.44 18.83 30.66
N SER A 65 18.17 18.56 31.94
CA SER A 65 17.27 19.24 32.90
C SER A 65 15.74 18.95 32.96
N GLY A 66 15.29 18.57 34.16
CA GLY A 66 14.19 19.29 34.86
C GLY A 66 12.85 18.56 35.14
N PRO A 67 12.15 18.91 36.25
CA PRO A 67 11.04 18.13 36.83
C PRO A 67 9.67 18.25 36.12
N VAL A 68 8.81 17.29 36.45
CA VAL A 68 7.58 16.83 35.76
C VAL A 68 6.55 17.94 35.43
N PRO A 69 6.13 18.09 34.15
CA PRO A 69 5.15 19.08 33.75
C PRO A 69 3.70 18.53 33.63
N SER A 70 2.76 19.47 33.68
CA SER A 70 1.32 19.30 33.43
C SER A 70 1.00 18.63 32.09
N VAL A 71 -0.16 17.93 32.04
CA VAL A 71 -0.66 17.20 30.87
C VAL A 71 -1.01 18.18 29.74
N SER A 72 -0.01 18.59 28.98
CA SER A 72 -0.18 19.38 27.76
C SER A 72 -0.36 18.45 26.55
N CYS A 73 -1.34 18.71 25.69
CA CYS A 73 -1.50 17.97 24.42
C CYS A 73 -0.44 18.34 23.38
N VAL A 74 0.26 19.47 23.55
CA VAL A 74 1.30 19.97 22.64
C VAL A 74 2.43 18.94 22.39
N PRO A 75 3.01 18.27 23.42
CA PRO A 75 3.98 17.20 23.20
C PRO A 75 3.40 15.98 22.46
N LEU A 76 2.11 15.67 22.61
CA LEU A 76 1.46 14.59 21.85
C LEU A 76 1.38 14.95 20.36
N VAL A 77 0.89 16.16 20.05
CA VAL A 77 0.80 16.67 18.67
C VAL A 77 2.19 16.76 18.02
N ARG A 78 3.20 17.26 18.74
CA ARG A 78 4.59 17.25 18.25
C ARG A 78 5.13 15.84 17.98
N ARG A 79 4.68 14.83 18.73
CA ARG A 79 5.12 13.44 18.57
C ARG A 79 4.56 12.81 17.29
N TYR A 80 3.33 13.18 16.92
CA TYR A 80 2.63 12.70 15.72
C TYR A 80 2.64 13.69 14.54
N ALA A 81 3.44 14.76 14.64
CA ALA A 81 3.50 15.78 13.62
C ALA A 81 3.84 15.25 12.20
N PRO A 82 4.85 14.39 11.97
CA PRO A 82 5.18 13.91 10.63
C PRO A 82 4.07 13.04 10.08
N GLU A 83 3.51 12.17 10.93
CA GLU A 83 2.41 11.30 10.55
C GLU A 83 1.21 12.12 10.12
N THR A 84 0.86 13.13 10.92
CA THR A 84 -0.29 14.01 10.66
C THR A 84 -0.05 14.87 9.42
N LEU A 85 1.14 15.45 9.27
CA LEU A 85 1.50 16.24 8.10
C LEU A 85 1.56 15.39 6.83
N GLY A 86 2.10 14.16 6.91
CA GLY A 86 2.13 13.21 5.82
C GLY A 86 0.73 12.80 5.38
N LEU A 87 -0.16 12.47 6.33
CA LEU A 87 -1.56 12.18 6.04
C LEU A 87 -2.28 13.38 5.42
N LEU A 88 -2.13 14.58 5.98
CA LEU A 88 -2.73 15.80 5.43
C LEU A 88 -2.19 16.12 4.03
N ALA A 89 -0.91 15.89 3.78
CA ALA A 89 -0.32 16.07 2.45
C ALA A 89 -0.88 15.06 1.45
N CYS A 90 -1.02 13.79 1.82
CA CYS A 90 -1.64 12.77 0.96
C CYS A 90 -3.12 13.08 0.68
N LEU A 91 -3.89 13.47 1.70
CA LEU A 91 -5.29 13.85 1.54
C LEU A 91 -5.45 15.13 0.72
N GLY A 92 -4.59 16.13 0.94
CA GLY A 92 -4.55 17.37 0.17
C GLY A 92 -4.21 17.11 -1.28
N LEU A 93 -3.20 16.28 -1.56
CA LEU A 93 -2.84 15.86 -2.92
C LEU A 93 -4.00 15.10 -3.58
N ALA A 94 -4.62 14.16 -2.87
CA ALA A 94 -5.80 13.44 -3.36
C ALA A 94 -6.96 14.39 -3.69
N ALA A 95 -7.23 15.38 -2.83
CA ALA A 95 -8.27 16.38 -3.05
C ALA A 95 -7.95 17.30 -4.24
N VAL A 96 -6.69 17.74 -4.39
CA VAL A 96 -6.26 18.58 -5.51
C VAL A 96 -6.37 17.82 -6.83
N LEU A 97 -5.85 16.59 -6.89
CA LEU A 97 -5.94 15.77 -8.09
C LEU A 97 -7.39 15.46 -8.45
N ARG A 98 -8.25 15.21 -7.45
CA ARG A 98 -9.69 15.07 -7.67
C ARG A 98 -10.35 16.36 -8.17
N ALA A 99 -9.97 17.51 -7.62
CA ALA A 99 -10.53 18.80 -8.01
C ALA A 99 -10.10 19.25 -9.41
N GLN A 100 -8.92 18.81 -9.88
CA GLN A 100 -8.49 19.00 -11.25
C GLN A 100 -9.37 18.25 -12.25
N GLY A 101 -10.09 17.22 -11.77
CA GLY A 101 -11.00 16.42 -12.55
C GLY A 101 -10.27 15.51 -13.54
N ASP A 102 -11.00 14.53 -14.04
CA ASP A 102 -10.53 13.73 -15.17
C ASP A 102 -10.71 14.49 -16.47
N ARG A 103 -9.76 14.33 -17.38
CA ARG A 103 -9.95 14.81 -18.75
C ARG A 103 -10.99 13.89 -19.38
N PRO A 104 -12.20 14.39 -19.70
CA PRO A 104 -13.21 13.53 -20.30
C PRO A 104 -12.67 13.00 -21.62
N PRO A 105 -12.96 11.74 -21.95
CA PRO A 105 -12.55 11.19 -23.24
C PRO A 105 -13.15 12.03 -24.38
N ALA A 106 -12.38 12.10 -25.47
CA ALA A 106 -12.74 12.90 -26.65
C ALA A 106 -13.93 12.30 -27.39
N ASP A 107 -14.04 10.97 -27.40
CA ASP A 107 -15.14 10.24 -28.03
C ASP A 107 -16.41 10.32 -27.14
N PRO A 108 -17.58 10.68 -27.69
CA PRO A 108 -18.84 10.63 -26.98
C PRO A 108 -19.24 9.21 -26.48
N ALA A 109 -18.83 8.14 -27.17
CA ALA A 109 -19.12 6.77 -26.72
C ALA A 109 -18.36 6.43 -25.43
N ASP A 110 -17.08 6.77 -25.40
CA ASP A 110 -16.21 6.59 -24.22
C ASP A 110 -16.68 7.46 -23.05
N ARG A 111 -17.26 8.64 -23.33
CA ARG A 111 -17.80 9.51 -22.28
C ARG A 111 -18.97 8.88 -21.54
N ALA A 112 -19.88 8.21 -22.24
CA ALA A 112 -21.00 7.54 -21.60
C ALA A 112 -20.52 6.37 -20.72
N ALA A 113 -19.54 5.59 -21.20
CA ALA A 113 -18.92 4.53 -20.41
C ALA A 113 -18.21 5.10 -19.17
N TRP A 114 -17.48 6.21 -19.33
CA TRP A 114 -16.79 6.89 -18.25
C TRP A 114 -17.73 7.43 -17.17
N GLU A 115 -18.83 8.07 -17.57
CA GLU A 115 -19.85 8.56 -16.63
C GLU A 115 -20.51 7.41 -15.85
N GLU A 116 -20.74 6.26 -16.49
CA GLU A 116 -21.25 5.07 -15.82
C GLU A 116 -20.25 4.51 -14.81
N ILE A 117 -18.96 4.45 -15.15
CA ILE A 117 -17.90 4.07 -14.21
C ILE A 117 -17.90 5.03 -13.01
N GLN A 118 -17.93 6.34 -13.24
CA GLN A 118 -17.95 7.30 -12.12
C GLN A 118 -19.18 7.15 -11.23
N ARG A 119 -20.33 6.76 -11.80
CA ARG A 119 -21.56 6.47 -11.05
C ARG A 119 -21.41 5.26 -10.14
N GLN A 120 -20.67 4.24 -10.57
CA GLN A 120 -20.39 3.03 -9.79
C GLN A 120 -19.40 3.27 -8.64
N TRP A 121 -18.56 4.32 -8.73
CA TRP A 121 -17.49 4.61 -7.76
C TRP A 121 -17.68 5.97 -7.04
N PRO A 122 -18.78 6.17 -6.26
CA PRO A 122 -19.16 7.50 -5.75
C PRO A 122 -18.16 8.08 -4.75
N ILE A 123 -17.51 7.24 -3.94
CA ILE A 123 -16.62 7.69 -2.86
C ILE A 123 -15.33 8.29 -3.43
N LEU A 124 -14.80 7.75 -4.52
CA LEU A 124 -13.43 8.01 -4.97
C LEU A 124 -13.27 8.21 -6.48
N SER A 125 -14.38 8.44 -7.20
CA SER A 125 -14.51 8.65 -8.65
C SER A 125 -14.07 7.48 -9.54
N THR A 126 -12.98 6.79 -9.21
CA THR A 126 -12.51 5.59 -9.94
C THR A 126 -11.91 4.57 -8.98
N ALA A 127 -11.89 3.30 -9.38
CA ALA A 127 -11.22 2.22 -8.66
C ALA A 127 -9.73 2.53 -8.39
N ASP A 128 -9.10 3.20 -9.33
CA ASP A 128 -7.67 3.45 -9.41
C ASP A 128 -7.15 4.38 -8.31
N SER A 129 -7.98 5.36 -7.95
CA SER A 129 -7.71 6.29 -6.87
C SER A 129 -7.61 5.61 -5.50
N LEU A 130 -8.28 4.46 -5.29
CA LEU A 130 -8.19 3.67 -4.06
C LEU A 130 -6.78 3.12 -3.88
N PHE A 131 -6.24 2.49 -4.93
CA PHE A 131 -4.90 1.92 -4.90
C PHE A 131 -3.81 2.99 -4.83
N ALA A 132 -4.01 4.13 -5.51
CA ALA A 132 -3.15 5.28 -5.37
C ALA A 132 -3.11 5.79 -3.92
N LEU A 133 -4.29 5.96 -3.29
CA LEU A 133 -4.39 6.35 -1.89
C LEU A 133 -3.75 5.32 -0.96
N GLN A 134 -3.93 4.03 -1.23
CA GLN A 134 -3.29 2.94 -0.49
C GLN A 134 -1.76 3.02 -0.56
N ALA A 135 -1.18 3.27 -1.75
CA ALA A 135 0.25 3.46 -1.94
C ALA A 135 0.77 4.71 -1.21
N MET A 136 0.04 5.83 -1.27
CA MET A 136 0.36 7.05 -0.53
C MET A 136 0.38 6.80 0.98
N LEU A 137 -0.68 6.19 1.53
CA LEU A 137 -0.76 5.82 2.94
C LEU A 137 0.38 4.88 3.34
N ARG A 138 0.78 3.98 2.44
CA ARG A 138 1.88 3.02 2.69
C ARG A 138 3.19 3.75 2.79
N LEU A 139 3.45 4.69 1.88
CA LEU A 139 4.65 5.52 1.95
C LEU A 139 4.69 6.27 3.29
N VAL A 140 3.60 6.91 3.72
CA VAL A 140 3.54 7.62 5.01
C VAL A 140 3.81 6.65 6.17
N LEU A 141 3.17 5.48 6.16
CA LEU A 141 3.36 4.46 7.18
C LEU A 141 4.83 4.01 7.29
N VAL A 142 5.45 3.68 6.16
CA VAL A 142 6.83 3.18 6.09
C VAL A 142 7.82 4.29 6.44
N LEU A 143 7.63 5.51 5.95
CA LEU A 143 8.47 6.66 6.32
C LEU A 143 8.39 6.93 7.82
N SER A 144 7.20 6.83 8.41
CA SER A 144 7.01 6.98 9.86
C SER A 144 7.73 5.89 10.65
N ALA A 145 7.78 4.65 10.12
CA ALA A 145 8.54 3.55 10.70
C ALA A 145 10.06 3.78 10.63
N VAL A 146 10.56 4.31 9.50
CA VAL A 146 12.00 4.55 9.27
C VAL A 146 12.53 5.78 9.99
N LEU A 147 11.74 6.85 10.05
CA LEU A 147 12.14 8.14 10.61
C LEU A 147 12.13 8.17 12.14
N ARG A 148 11.44 7.23 12.77
CA ARG A 148 11.46 7.15 14.22
C ARG A 148 12.82 6.63 14.67
N PRO A 149 13.55 7.41 15.49
CA PRO A 149 14.81 6.94 16.04
C PRO A 149 14.54 5.70 16.87
N SER A 150 15.11 4.56 16.47
CA SER A 150 15.20 3.39 17.35
C SER A 150 15.93 3.85 18.59
N GLY A 151 15.23 3.89 19.73
CA GLY A 151 15.71 4.48 20.97
C GLY A 151 17.15 4.07 21.30
N SER A 152 18.01 5.06 21.50
CA SER A 152 19.39 4.86 21.95
C SER A 152 19.39 4.21 23.34
N ARG A 153 20.13 3.10 23.46
CA ARG A 153 20.45 2.31 24.66
C ARG A 153 19.31 1.46 25.27
N GLY A 154 19.21 0.23 24.77
CA GLY A 154 18.95 -0.94 25.62
C GLY A 154 17.52 -1.46 25.69
N THR A 155 16.54 -0.74 25.14
CA THR A 155 15.20 -1.30 24.95
C THR A 155 14.90 -1.32 23.45
N VAL A 156 14.75 -2.55 22.93
CA VAL A 156 14.46 -2.83 21.54
C VAL A 156 13.02 -2.40 21.27
N ASP A 157 12.79 -1.10 21.05
CA ASP A 157 11.60 -0.62 20.36
C ASP A 157 11.77 -0.97 18.86
N ALA A 158 11.83 -2.27 18.56
CA ALA A 158 11.76 -2.75 17.19
C ALA A 158 10.37 -2.38 16.68
N SER A 159 10.31 -1.45 15.72
CA SER A 159 9.06 -1.13 15.04
C SER A 159 8.43 -2.44 14.54
N PRO A 160 7.11 -2.67 14.76
CA PRO A 160 6.42 -3.89 14.32
C PRO A 160 6.40 -4.06 12.79
N MET A 161 6.82 -3.02 12.05
CA MET A 161 7.04 -3.11 10.62
C MET A 161 8.39 -3.73 10.22
N THR A 162 9.35 -3.86 11.13
CA THR A 162 10.65 -4.45 10.82
C THR A 162 10.57 -5.96 10.60
N GLY A 163 11.51 -6.52 9.84
CA GLY A 163 11.59 -7.96 9.60
C GLY A 163 10.57 -8.46 8.58
N SER A 164 9.73 -9.44 8.97
CA SER A 164 8.82 -10.13 8.05
C SER A 164 7.75 -9.22 7.45
N THR A 165 7.22 -8.28 8.24
CA THR A 165 6.21 -7.32 7.79
C THR A 165 6.74 -6.48 6.63
N ALA A 166 7.93 -5.89 6.76
CA ALA A 166 8.57 -5.13 5.70
C ALA A 166 8.90 -6.01 4.48
N LEU A 167 9.30 -7.28 4.69
CA LEU A 167 9.58 -8.20 3.60
C LEU A 167 8.34 -8.46 2.73
N PHE A 168 7.19 -8.71 3.34
CA PHE A 168 5.94 -8.94 2.59
C PHE A 168 5.50 -7.69 1.83
N TYR A 169 5.55 -6.51 2.46
CA TYR A 169 5.28 -5.25 1.77
C TYR A 169 6.27 -4.96 0.63
N LEU A 170 7.55 -5.28 0.83
CA LEU A 170 8.58 -5.10 -0.19
C LEU A 170 8.30 -6.01 -1.39
N LEU A 171 8.00 -7.29 -1.15
CA LEU A 171 7.66 -8.24 -2.20
C LEU A 171 6.41 -7.80 -2.96
N ALA A 172 5.36 -7.39 -2.24
CA ALA A 172 4.15 -6.84 -2.83
C ALA A 172 4.44 -5.61 -3.71
N GLY A 173 5.25 -4.66 -3.21
CA GLY A 173 5.66 -3.48 -3.97
C GLY A 173 6.49 -3.82 -5.21
N ILE A 174 7.41 -4.79 -5.14
CA ILE A 174 8.19 -5.23 -6.30
C ILE A 174 7.28 -5.83 -7.37
N ILE A 175 6.37 -6.73 -6.99
CA ILE A 175 5.42 -7.34 -7.93
C ILE A 175 4.55 -6.26 -8.57
N ARG A 176 4.05 -5.31 -7.79
CA ARG A 176 3.20 -4.22 -8.28
C ARG A 176 3.93 -3.26 -9.22
N VAL A 177 5.14 -2.84 -8.88
CA VAL A 177 5.96 -2.02 -9.79
C VAL A 177 6.27 -2.78 -11.08
N THR A 178 6.56 -4.07 -10.98
CA THR A 178 6.79 -4.92 -12.16
C THR A 178 5.53 -5.00 -13.02
N LEU A 179 4.37 -5.22 -12.41
CA LEU A 179 3.06 -5.27 -13.07
C LEU A 179 2.79 -3.96 -13.85
N LEU A 180 3.01 -2.80 -13.22
CA LEU A 180 2.82 -1.48 -13.83
C LEU A 180 3.77 -1.19 -15.00
N ILE A 181 4.99 -1.76 -14.97
CA ILE A 181 5.96 -1.61 -16.05
C ILE A 181 5.63 -2.54 -17.22
N VAL A 182 5.20 -3.77 -16.92
CA VAL A 182 4.97 -4.82 -17.92
C VAL A 182 3.63 -4.68 -18.61
N SER A 183 2.59 -4.27 -17.88
CA SER A 183 1.22 -4.18 -18.39
C SER A 183 0.65 -2.78 -18.15
N PRO A 184 0.56 -1.94 -19.20
CA PRO A 184 -0.09 -0.65 -19.10
C PRO A 184 -1.59 -0.79 -18.78
N ASP A 185 -2.22 -1.91 -19.12
CA ASP A 185 -3.64 -2.18 -18.81
C ASP A 185 -3.88 -2.37 -17.30
N HIS A 186 -2.85 -2.78 -16.55
CA HIS A 186 -2.85 -2.74 -15.09
C HIS A 186 -2.34 -1.42 -14.54
N GLY A 187 -1.85 -0.54 -15.42
CA GLY A 187 -1.61 0.87 -15.18
C GLY A 187 -2.94 1.57 -15.03
N LEU A 188 -3.53 1.40 -13.86
CA LEU A 188 -4.71 2.07 -13.33
C LEU A 188 -4.97 3.44 -14.00
N GLU A 189 -6.20 3.74 -14.41
CA GLU A 189 -6.59 4.97 -15.13
C GLU A 189 -7.29 6.01 -14.23
N GLY A 190 -7.17 7.30 -14.51
CA GLY A 190 -7.79 8.37 -13.71
C GLY A 190 -6.83 9.37 -13.04
N PRO A 191 -7.32 10.22 -12.13
CA PRO A 191 -6.65 11.48 -11.79
C PRO A 191 -5.51 11.26 -10.79
N LEU A 192 -5.59 10.16 -10.04
CA LEU A 192 -4.62 9.73 -9.05
C LEU A 192 -3.73 8.59 -9.55
N SER A 193 -3.96 8.13 -10.76
CA SER A 193 -3.41 6.88 -11.27
C SER A 193 -2.14 7.10 -12.11
N GLY A 194 -1.66 6.05 -12.78
CA GLY A 194 -0.51 6.14 -13.67
C GLY A 194 0.79 6.56 -12.98
N PRO A 195 1.48 7.63 -13.44
CA PRO A 195 2.81 8.00 -12.93
C PRO A 195 2.85 8.36 -11.44
N VAL A 196 1.76 8.94 -10.90
CA VAL A 196 1.70 9.32 -9.48
C VAL A 196 1.73 8.06 -8.62
N TYR A 197 0.83 7.11 -8.90
CA TYR A 197 0.78 5.82 -8.22
C TYR A 197 2.12 5.09 -8.31
N LEU A 198 2.72 4.99 -9.50
CA LEU A 198 4.03 4.38 -9.71
C LEU A 198 5.13 5.09 -8.89
N ALA A 199 5.12 6.41 -8.83
CA ALA A 199 6.10 7.18 -8.06
C ALA A 199 6.00 6.86 -6.56
N PHE A 200 4.79 6.78 -5.98
CA PHE A 200 4.60 6.40 -4.58
C PHE A 200 5.01 4.95 -4.30
N GLU A 201 4.69 4.03 -5.21
CA GLU A 201 5.12 2.63 -5.13
C GLU A 201 6.65 2.53 -5.10
N VAL A 202 7.33 3.12 -6.08
CA VAL A 202 8.80 3.13 -6.16
C VAL A 202 9.44 3.83 -4.95
N ALA A 203 8.91 4.99 -4.55
CA ALA A 203 9.42 5.74 -3.40
C ALA A 203 9.35 4.94 -2.10
N SER A 204 8.37 4.05 -1.96
CA SER A 204 8.21 3.21 -0.77
C SER A 204 9.18 2.01 -0.72
N LEU A 205 9.73 1.56 -1.86
CA LEU A 205 10.62 0.40 -1.92
C LEU A 205 11.92 0.61 -1.15
N LEU A 206 12.55 1.78 -1.25
CA LEU A 206 13.82 2.05 -0.57
C LEU A 206 13.69 2.03 0.96
N PRO A 207 12.71 2.75 1.57
CA PRO A 207 12.41 2.62 2.99
C PRO A 207 12.06 1.18 3.42
N LEU A 208 11.27 0.44 2.63
CA LEU A 208 10.90 -0.95 2.91
C LEU A 208 12.13 -1.87 2.90
N MET A 209 13.00 -1.72 1.90
CA MET A 209 14.26 -2.46 1.81
C MET A 209 15.14 -2.20 3.04
N LYS A 210 15.23 -0.93 3.48
CA LYS A 210 15.96 -0.58 4.72
C LYS A 210 15.36 -1.27 5.95
N LEU A 211 14.03 -1.31 6.10
CA LEU A 211 13.36 -1.97 7.23
C LEU A 211 13.50 -3.50 7.19
N ALA A 212 13.47 -4.08 5.98
CA ALA A 212 13.66 -5.52 5.78
C ALA A 212 15.09 -5.95 6.13
N LEU A 213 16.10 -5.20 5.65
CA LEU A 213 17.52 -5.50 5.88
C LEU A 213 17.98 -5.11 7.30
N GLY A 214 17.43 -4.03 7.86
CA GLY A 214 17.79 -3.52 9.19
C GLY A 214 17.48 -4.48 10.34
N SER A 215 16.59 -5.45 10.12
CA SER A 215 16.26 -6.50 11.10
C SER A 215 17.40 -7.51 11.35
N SER A 216 18.43 -7.55 10.50
CA SER A 216 19.50 -8.56 10.57
C SER A 216 20.62 -8.20 11.58
N SER A 217 20.66 -6.96 12.06
CA SER A 217 21.74 -6.47 12.93
C SER A 217 21.51 -6.72 14.43
N SER A 218 20.95 -7.89 14.78
CA SER A 218 20.89 -8.34 16.17
C SER A 218 22.14 -9.16 16.46
N LYS A 219 23.25 -8.47 16.80
CA LYS A 219 24.54 -9.10 17.11
C LYS A 219 24.52 -10.06 18.32
N ASP A 220 23.42 -10.10 19.07
CA ASP A 220 23.34 -10.80 20.35
C ASP A 220 22.40 -12.02 20.37
N ILE A 221 21.79 -12.43 19.24
CA ILE A 221 21.02 -13.68 19.19
C ILE A 221 21.94 -14.78 18.63
N PRO A 222 22.31 -15.80 19.43
CA PRO A 222 23.06 -16.93 18.91
C PRO A 222 22.25 -17.55 17.77
N TRP A 223 22.79 -17.51 16.56
CA TRP A 223 22.20 -18.03 15.34
C TRP A 223 21.87 -19.51 15.56
N ARG A 224 20.63 -19.79 15.99
CA ARG A 224 20.09 -21.14 15.97
C ARG A 224 19.62 -21.37 14.54
N PRO A 225 20.34 -22.15 13.71
CA PRO A 225 19.98 -22.36 12.31
C PRO A 225 18.54 -22.87 12.16
N ALA A 226 18.06 -23.63 13.14
CA ALA A 226 16.67 -24.10 13.23
C ALA A 226 15.65 -22.95 13.29
N ALA A 227 15.89 -21.89 14.07
CA ALA A 227 14.94 -20.77 14.20
C ALA A 227 14.88 -19.92 12.92
N VAL A 228 16.01 -19.74 12.24
CA VAL A 228 16.06 -19.07 10.94
C VAL A 228 15.35 -19.91 9.88
N ALA A 229 15.64 -21.22 9.82
CA ALA A 229 14.99 -22.14 8.89
C ALA A 229 13.46 -22.16 9.06
N VAL A 230 12.96 -22.19 10.29
CA VAL A 230 11.51 -22.13 10.58
C VAL A 230 10.91 -20.82 10.07
N LYS A 231 11.57 -19.67 10.32
CA LYS A 231 11.07 -18.37 9.82
C LYS A 231 11.01 -18.32 8.30
N VAL A 232 12.08 -18.75 7.63
CA VAL A 232 12.13 -18.80 6.16
C VAL A 232 11.06 -19.74 5.61
N LEU A 233 10.86 -20.90 6.23
CA LEU A 233 9.81 -21.84 5.83
C LEU A 233 8.41 -21.24 6.00
N CYS A 234 8.13 -20.56 7.13
CA CYS A 234 6.86 -19.87 7.34
C CYS A 234 6.62 -18.77 6.29
N TRP A 235 7.66 -18.02 5.92
CA TRP A 235 7.56 -17.00 4.86
C TRP A 235 7.30 -17.62 3.50
N ALA A 236 8.05 -18.66 3.13
CA ALA A 236 7.85 -19.39 1.88
C ALA A 236 6.44 -19.98 1.80
N ALA A 237 5.94 -20.55 2.90
CA ALA A 237 4.58 -21.08 2.98
C ALA A 237 3.52 -19.97 2.81
N ALA A 238 3.69 -18.81 3.44
CA ALA A 238 2.78 -17.68 3.29
C ALA A 238 2.74 -17.15 1.85
N VAL A 239 3.90 -17.01 1.20
CA VAL A 239 3.99 -16.59 -0.21
C VAL A 239 3.36 -17.63 -1.14
N ALA A 240 3.62 -18.92 -0.90
CA ALA A 240 3.03 -20.01 -1.68
C ALA A 240 1.51 -20.05 -1.52
N ALA A 241 0.99 -19.87 -0.30
CA ALA A 241 -0.44 -19.79 -0.05
C ALA A 241 -1.07 -18.60 -0.79
N ALA A 242 -0.45 -17.41 -0.75
CA ALA A 242 -0.91 -16.25 -1.50
C ALA A 242 -0.92 -16.52 -3.02
N ALA A 243 0.12 -17.17 -3.56
CA ALA A 243 0.20 -17.53 -4.96
C ALA A 243 -0.90 -18.55 -5.37
N VAL A 244 -1.14 -19.57 -4.55
CA VAL A 244 -2.20 -20.57 -4.81
C VAL A 244 -3.58 -19.92 -4.77
N VAL A 245 -3.89 -19.16 -3.72
CA VAL A 245 -5.19 -18.47 -3.61
C VAL A 245 -5.39 -17.52 -4.78
N SER A 246 -4.35 -16.78 -5.16
CA SER A 246 -4.39 -15.87 -6.30
C SER A 246 -4.61 -16.59 -7.64
N SER A 247 -3.98 -17.74 -7.85
CA SER A 247 -4.18 -18.54 -9.05
C SER A 247 -5.59 -19.13 -9.18
N GLN A 248 -6.29 -19.29 -8.05
CA GLN A 248 -7.66 -19.80 -8.02
C GLN A 248 -8.71 -18.69 -8.17
N HIS A 249 -8.42 -17.49 -7.64
CA HIS A 249 -9.34 -16.34 -7.60
C HIS A 249 -8.81 -15.21 -8.49
N GLN A 250 -8.67 -15.52 -9.78
CA GLN A 250 -8.20 -14.55 -10.77
C GLN A 250 -9.30 -13.55 -11.09
N ILE A 251 -8.99 -12.26 -10.98
CA ILE A 251 -9.85 -11.20 -11.50
C ILE A 251 -9.45 -11.01 -12.96
N LEU A 252 -10.33 -11.32 -13.90
CA LEU A 252 -10.07 -11.12 -15.32
C LEU A 252 -10.14 -9.62 -15.68
N LEU A 253 -9.13 -8.84 -15.28
CA LEU A 253 -9.04 -7.40 -15.56
C LEU A 253 -8.56 -7.17 -16.99
N ALA A 254 -7.41 -7.75 -17.35
CA ALA A 254 -6.79 -7.56 -18.67
C ALA A 254 -6.83 -8.82 -19.55
N GLY A 255 -7.47 -9.89 -19.07
CA GLY A 255 -7.56 -11.18 -19.77
C GLY A 255 -6.29 -12.02 -19.75
N ASP A 256 -5.18 -11.50 -19.19
CA ASP A 256 -3.97 -12.27 -18.91
C ASP A 256 -3.99 -12.80 -17.47
N ARG A 257 -4.31 -14.09 -17.37
CA ARG A 257 -4.38 -14.85 -16.12
C ARG A 257 -3.16 -14.68 -15.21
N LEU A 258 -1.95 -14.53 -15.76
CA LEU A 258 -0.75 -14.40 -14.96
C LEU A 258 -0.64 -13.01 -14.33
N LEU A 259 -0.95 -11.96 -15.09
CA LEU A 259 -0.93 -10.58 -14.61
C LEU A 259 -2.07 -10.32 -13.63
N ASP A 260 -3.27 -10.81 -13.96
CA ASP A 260 -4.45 -10.80 -13.11
C ASP A 260 -4.17 -11.52 -11.76
N GLY A 261 -3.50 -12.67 -11.82
CA GLY A 261 -3.03 -13.39 -10.63
C GLY A 261 -1.92 -12.64 -9.88
N ALA A 262 -1.02 -11.94 -10.56
CA ALA A 262 -0.03 -11.11 -9.88
C ALA A 262 -0.71 -9.95 -9.12
N PHE A 263 -1.73 -9.32 -9.72
CA PHE A 263 -2.51 -8.26 -9.09
C PHE A 263 -3.21 -8.71 -7.80
N THR A 264 -3.91 -9.85 -7.83
CA THR A 264 -4.54 -10.42 -6.63
C THR A 264 -3.50 -10.84 -5.58
N MET A 265 -2.35 -11.40 -6.02
CA MET A 265 -1.27 -11.83 -5.12
C MET A 265 -0.68 -10.65 -4.34
N VAL A 266 -0.52 -9.48 -4.96
CA VAL A 266 -0.04 -8.27 -4.28
C VAL A 266 -0.94 -7.91 -3.10
N ASN A 267 -2.26 -7.90 -3.30
CA ASN A 267 -3.23 -7.58 -2.25
C ASN A 267 -3.17 -8.59 -1.09
N LEU A 268 -3.04 -9.88 -1.40
CA LEU A 268 -2.88 -10.93 -0.40
C LEU A 268 -1.58 -10.80 0.40
N LEU A 269 -0.47 -10.46 -0.27
CA LEU A 269 0.81 -10.23 0.41
C LEU A 269 0.74 -9.01 1.35
N GLU A 270 0.05 -7.94 0.96
CA GLU A 270 -0.17 -6.79 1.84
C GLU A 270 -1.07 -7.11 3.03
N LEU A 271 -2.08 -7.96 2.84
CA LEU A 271 -2.91 -8.48 3.93
C LEU A 271 -2.10 -9.34 4.91
N VAL A 272 -1.25 -10.24 4.39
CA VAL A 272 -0.32 -11.03 5.20
C VAL A 272 0.66 -10.13 5.95
N ALA A 273 1.16 -9.07 5.31
CA ALA A 273 2.03 -8.08 5.95
C ALA A 273 1.31 -7.37 7.11
N ALA A 274 0.08 -6.90 6.90
CA ALA A 274 -0.73 -6.26 7.93
C ALA A 274 -1.02 -7.22 9.10
N ALA A 275 -1.35 -8.48 8.82
CA ALA A 275 -1.54 -9.51 9.82
C ALA A 275 -0.25 -9.79 10.62
N ALA A 276 0.89 -9.93 9.93
CA ALA A 276 2.20 -10.11 10.58
C ALA A 276 2.57 -8.93 11.50
N CYS A 277 2.23 -7.71 11.09
CA CYS A 277 2.38 -6.52 11.92
C CYS A 277 1.52 -6.62 13.19
N LEU A 278 0.24 -6.96 13.05
CA LEU A 278 -0.70 -7.12 14.17
C LEU A 278 -0.26 -8.25 15.13
N PHE A 279 0.18 -9.39 14.61
CA PHE A 279 0.70 -10.46 15.46
C PHE A 279 1.95 -10.02 16.22
N SER A 280 2.83 -9.28 15.55
CA SER A 280 4.05 -8.75 16.16
C SER A 280 3.73 -7.75 17.29
N THR A 281 2.69 -6.92 17.13
CA THR A 281 2.27 -5.99 18.19
C THR A 281 1.57 -6.70 19.36
N VAL A 282 0.74 -7.70 19.09
CA VAL A 282 0.06 -8.50 20.13
C VAL A 282 1.07 -9.31 20.94
N LEU A 283 2.01 -9.98 20.28
CA LEU A 283 3.04 -10.79 20.95
C LEU A 283 4.04 -9.92 21.74
N ALA A 284 4.34 -8.70 21.27
CA ALA A 284 5.16 -7.74 22.02
C ALA A 284 4.41 -7.08 23.19
N GLY A 285 3.07 -7.09 23.17
CA GLY A 285 2.20 -6.40 24.13
C GLY A 285 2.27 -6.90 25.58
N GLY A 286 2.96 -8.03 25.85
CA GLY A 286 3.19 -8.54 27.20
C GLY A 286 4.21 -7.74 28.04
N GLY A 287 4.97 -6.82 27.42
CA GLY A 287 6.09 -6.11 28.04
C GLY A 287 6.04 -4.58 27.91
N GLY A 288 5.02 -3.93 28.46
CA GLY A 288 5.15 -2.61 29.10
C GLY A 288 5.33 -1.31 28.29
N ALA A 289 5.63 -1.29 26.99
CA ALA A 289 5.76 -0.02 26.25
C ALA A 289 5.03 -0.03 24.90
N LYS A 290 3.81 0.50 24.86
CA LYS A 290 3.11 0.81 23.61
C LYS A 290 3.78 2.05 22.98
N GLY A 291 4.76 1.82 22.10
CA GLY A 291 5.38 2.89 21.32
C GLY A 291 4.34 3.65 20.49
N SER A 292 4.47 4.98 20.41
CA SER A 292 3.52 5.85 19.68
C SER A 292 3.30 5.43 18.22
N PHE A 293 4.28 4.78 17.60
CA PHE A 293 4.21 4.27 16.22
C PHE A 293 3.19 3.13 16.11
N SER A 294 3.16 2.27 17.11
CA SER A 294 2.23 1.15 17.17
C SER A 294 0.80 1.68 17.04
N SER A 295 0.41 2.68 17.84
CA SER A 295 -0.93 3.28 17.75
C SER A 295 -1.24 3.85 16.36
N PHE A 296 -0.28 4.51 15.71
CA PHE A 296 -0.46 5.03 14.36
C PHE A 296 -0.66 3.90 13.33
N ALA A 297 0.21 2.88 13.37
CA ALA A 297 0.13 1.72 12.49
C ALA A 297 -1.20 0.96 12.67
N HIS A 298 -1.71 0.80 13.89
CA HIS A 298 -3.00 0.15 14.14
C HIS A 298 -4.20 0.92 13.57
N ILE A 299 -4.08 2.21 13.29
CA ILE A 299 -5.14 3.00 12.65
C ILE A 299 -4.98 2.95 11.14
N VAL A 300 -3.76 3.20 10.65
CA VAL A 300 -3.50 3.30 9.20
C VAL A 300 -3.61 1.95 8.50
N LEU A 301 -3.11 0.87 9.09
CA LEU A 301 -3.12 -0.45 8.45
C LEU A 301 -4.53 -0.94 8.11
N PRO A 302 -5.53 -0.93 9.02
CA PRO A 302 -6.90 -1.28 8.66
C PRO A 302 -7.46 -0.40 7.53
N ILE A 303 -7.23 0.91 7.58
CA ILE A 303 -7.67 1.83 6.51
C ILE A 303 -7.06 1.40 5.18
N GLN A 304 -5.76 1.08 5.14
CA GLN A 304 -5.10 0.59 3.94
C GLN A 304 -5.65 -0.73 3.42
N GLN A 305 -6.10 -1.64 4.28
CA GLN A 305 -6.68 -2.93 3.86
C GLN A 305 -8.15 -2.81 3.46
N VAL A 306 -8.87 -1.82 3.98
CA VAL A 306 -10.27 -1.54 3.60
C VAL A 306 -10.35 -0.98 2.18
N LEU A 307 -9.36 -0.23 1.70
CA LEU A 307 -9.35 0.32 0.34
C LEU A 307 -9.41 -0.77 -0.76
N PRO A 308 -8.51 -1.78 -0.80
CA PRO A 308 -8.61 -2.85 -1.78
C PRO A 308 -9.84 -3.71 -1.51
N MET A 309 -10.22 -3.96 -0.25
CA MET A 309 -11.45 -4.69 0.06
C MET A 309 -12.69 -4.00 -0.53
N TYR A 310 -12.78 -2.67 -0.43
CA TYR A 310 -13.84 -1.87 -1.03
C TYR A 310 -13.83 -2.00 -2.56
N PHE A 311 -12.65 -2.08 -3.18
CA PHE A 311 -12.54 -2.38 -4.61
C PHE A 311 -13.16 -3.74 -4.94
N TYR A 312 -12.79 -4.82 -4.24
CA TYR A 312 -13.36 -6.14 -4.49
C TYR A 312 -14.88 -6.18 -4.25
N LEU A 313 -15.35 -5.57 -3.15
CA LEU A 313 -16.79 -5.53 -2.88
C LEU A 313 -17.55 -4.81 -3.99
N THR A 314 -17.09 -3.63 -4.40
CA THR A 314 -17.79 -2.82 -5.41
C THR A 314 -17.69 -3.43 -6.81
N ALA A 315 -16.52 -3.95 -7.20
CA ALA A 315 -16.30 -4.52 -8.52
C ALA A 315 -17.11 -5.80 -8.76
N PHE A 316 -17.43 -6.55 -7.69
CA PHE A 316 -18.13 -7.83 -7.79
C PHE A 316 -19.56 -7.80 -7.22
N ASP A 317 -20.02 -6.72 -6.61
CA ASP A 317 -21.40 -6.61 -6.08
C ASP A 317 -22.45 -6.83 -7.17
N ALA A 318 -22.20 -6.29 -8.37
CA ALA A 318 -23.12 -6.41 -9.51
C ALA A 318 -23.33 -7.86 -9.98
N SER A 319 -22.42 -8.79 -9.65
CA SER A 319 -22.59 -10.21 -9.99
C SER A 319 -23.60 -10.94 -9.10
N LEU A 320 -24.03 -10.33 -7.99
CA LEU A 320 -25.00 -10.90 -7.05
C LEU A 320 -26.45 -10.58 -7.41
N ASP A 321 -26.70 -9.49 -8.15
CA ASP A 321 -28.06 -9.11 -8.55
C ASP A 321 -28.59 -9.94 -9.74
N ASP A 322 -27.69 -10.57 -10.50
CA ASP A 322 -28.01 -11.40 -11.68
C ASP A 322 -28.05 -12.93 -11.37
N ALA A 323 -27.83 -13.34 -10.12
CA ALA A 323 -27.78 -14.75 -9.68
C ALA A 323 -28.99 -15.16 -8.82
#